data_AF-A0A4Z0BYS1-F1
#
_entry.id   AF-A0A4Z0BYS1-F1
#
_cell.length_a   1.000
_cell.length_b   1.000
_cell.length_c   1.000
_cell.angle_alpha   90.00
_cell.angle_beta   90.00
_cell.angle_gamma   90.00
#
_symmetry.space_group_name_H-M   'P 1'
#
loop_
_entity.id
_entity.type
_entity.pdbx_description
1 polymer ?
#
loop_
_entity_poly.entity_id
_entity_poly.type
_entity_poly.pdbx_seq_one_letter_code
_entity_poly.pdbx_strand_id
1 'polypeptide(L)' 'MDKLHPIFDKWLAAQAAAEQAHFALSRAHLQELRGGPPVPQDLLDAARALRLRADFLLPEALAEMERLAREVREQRAEP' A
#
# COMPACT_ATOMS: atom_id res chain seq x y z
N MET A 1 23.58 -13.71 0.21
CA MET A 1 22.30 -13.06 0.56
C MET A 1 21.71 -12.58 -0.74
N ASP A 2 20.68 -13.26 -1.24
CA ASP A 2 19.93 -12.81 -2.41
C ASP A 2 19.30 -11.46 -2.08
N LYS A 3 19.68 -10.43 -2.84
CA LYS A 3 19.09 -9.11 -2.69
C LYS A 3 17.65 -9.18 -3.19
N LEU A 4 16.70 -8.91 -2.31
CA LEU A 4 15.30 -8.73 -2.71
C LEU A 4 15.25 -7.66 -3.81
N HIS A 5 14.43 -7.92 -4.83
CA HIS A 5 14.27 -6.97 -5.94
C HIS A 5 13.70 -5.65 -5.39
N PRO A 6 14.21 -4.46 -5.78
CA PRO A 6 13.75 -3.16 -5.25
C PRO A 6 12.24 -2.89 -5.37
N ILE A 7 11.53 -3.65 -6.21
CA ILE A 7 10.07 -3.61 -6.31
C ILE A 7 9.37 -4.08 -5.04
N PHE A 8 9.97 -5.04 -4.30
CA PHE A 8 9.41 -5.53 -3.04
C PHE A 8 9.40 -4.43 -1.97
N ASP A 9 10.45 -3.63 -1.89
CA ASP A 9 10.52 -2.49 -0.96
C ASP A 9 9.49 -1.42 -1.31
N LYS A 10 9.33 -1.12 -2.62
CA LYS A 10 8.31 -0.18 -3.11
C LYS A 10 6.90 -0.68 -2.82
N TRP A 11 6.62 -1.96 -3.08
CA TRP A 11 5.34 -2.60 -2.78
C TRP A 11 5.03 -2.56 -1.28
N LEU A 12 6.00 -2.95 -0.44
CA LEU A 12 5.84 -3.01 1.00
C LEU A 12 5.57 -1.61 1.59
N ALA A 13 6.30 -0.59 1.12
CA ALA A 13 6.07 0.80 1.53
C ALA A 13 4.68 1.31 1.09
N ALA A 14 4.25 0.99 -0.13
CA ALA A 14 2.92 1.37 -0.63
C ALA A 14 1.80 0.68 0.15
N GLN A 15 1.95 -0.62 0.45
CA GLN A 15 0.98 -1.39 1.23
C GLN A 15 0.90 -0.88 2.68
N ALA A 16 2.04 -0.63 3.32
CA ALA A 16 2.07 -0.08 4.68
C ALA A 16 1.39 1.30 4.76
N ALA A 17 1.61 2.18 3.77
CA ALA A 17 0.94 3.47 3.70
C ALA A 17 -0.59 3.32 3.51
N ALA A 18 -1.02 2.35 2.70
CA ALA A 18 -2.44 2.06 2.47
C ALA A 18 -3.14 1.64 3.78
N GLU A 19 -2.53 0.72 4.52
CA GLU A 19 -3.07 0.19 5.78
C GLU A 19 -3.12 1.28 6.86
N GLN A 20 -2.07 2.11 6.97
CA GLN A 20 -2.06 3.23 7.92
C GLN A 20 -3.18 4.24 7.63
N ALA A 21 -3.37 4.57 6.35
CA ALA A 21 -4.45 5.46 5.92
C ALA A 21 -5.83 4.88 6.23
N HIS A 22 -6.04 3.60 5.90
CA HIS A 22 -7.29 2.91 6.18
C HIS A 22 -7.60 2.88 7.67
N PHE A 23 -6.62 2.53 8.51
CA PHE A 23 -6.79 2.50 9.96
C PHE A 23 -7.11 3.88 10.54
N ALA A 24 -6.43 4.93 10.06
CA ALA A 24 -6.67 6.31 10.52
C ALA A 24 -8.11 6.77 10.20
N LEU A 25 -8.59 6.54 8.97
CA LEU A 25 -9.94 6.90 8.55
C LEU A 25 -11.00 6.08 9.28
N SER A 26 -10.78 4.77 9.44
CA SER A 26 -11.69 3.88 10.18
C SER A 26 -11.81 4.29 11.65
N ARG A 27 -10.69 4.66 12.29
CA ARG A 27 -10.70 5.16 13.67
C ARG A 27 -11.43 6.49 13.80
N ALA A 28 -11.23 7.41 12.85
CA ALA A 28 -11.95 8.68 12.83
C ALA A 28 -13.46 8.47 12.71
N HIS A 29 -13.89 7.59 11.81
CA HIS A 29 -15.29 7.24 11.65
C HIS A 29 -15.89 6.62 12.93
N LEU A 30 -15.19 5.70 13.57
CA LEU A 30 -15.63 5.10 14.85
C LEU A 30 -15.72 6.13 15.98
N GLN A 31 -14.84 7.11 16.01
CA GLN A 31 -14.87 8.20 17.00
C GLN A 31 -16.12 9.06 16.83
N GLU A 32 -16.46 9.43 15.59
CA GLU A 32 -17.69 10.18 15.28
C GLU A 32 -18.95 9.39 15.66
N LEU A 33 -19.01 8.10 15.32
CA LEU A 33 -20.13 7.23 15.68
C LEU A 33 -20.33 7.09 17.21
N ARG A 34 -19.26 7.25 17.99
CA ARG A 34 -19.31 7.20 19.46
C ARG A 34 -19.56 8.57 20.10
N GLY A 35 -19.83 9.62 19.32
CA GLY A 35 -20.01 10.98 19.81
C GLY A 35 -18.73 11.63 20.33
N GLY A 36 -17.57 11.11 19.93
CA GLY A 36 -16.27 11.73 20.23
C GLY A 36 -16.10 13.06 19.46
N PRO A 37 -15.10 13.87 19.85
CA PRO A 37 -14.81 15.11 19.12
C PRO A 37 -14.43 14.79 17.67
N PRO A 38 -14.71 15.69 16.71
CA PRO A 38 -14.33 15.48 15.32
C PRO A 38 -12.81 15.35 15.20
N VAL A 39 -12.35 14.47 14.31
CA VAL A 39 -10.92 14.34 14.01
C VAL A 39 -10.47 15.60 13.24
N PRO A 40 -9.31 16.19 13.59
CA PRO A 40 -8.74 17.31 12.85
C PRO A 40 -8.65 17.04 11.33
N GLN A 41 -9.09 18.02 10.53
CA GLN A 41 -9.20 17.87 9.08
C GLN A 41 -7.85 17.60 8.40
N ASP A 42 -6.77 18.17 8.91
CA ASP A 42 -5.39 17.95 8.46
C ASP A 42 -4.97 16.48 8.57
N LEU A 43 -5.39 15.78 9.63
CA LEU A 43 -5.13 14.35 9.79
C LEU A 43 -5.95 13.51 8.81
N LEU A 44 -7.19 13.91 8.51
CA LEU A 44 -8.02 13.26 7.51
C LEU A 44 -7.44 13.45 6.10
N ASP A 45 -6.95 14.64 5.78
CA ASP A 45 -6.33 14.95 4.50
C ASP A 45 -5.00 14.21 4.33
N ALA A 46 -4.19 14.11 5.38
CA ALA A 46 -2.98 13.29 5.38
C ALA A 46 -3.29 11.81 5.12
N ALA A 47 -4.32 11.25 5.76
CA ALA A 47 -4.76 9.88 5.53
C ALA A 47 -5.27 9.68 4.09
N ARG A 48 -6.05 10.62 3.55
CA ARG A 48 -6.52 10.58 2.15
C ARG A 48 -5.36 10.63 1.16
N ALA A 49 -4.36 11.48 1.40
CA ALA A 49 -3.17 11.57 0.55
C ALA A 49 -2.36 10.27 0.54
N LEU A 50 -2.19 9.63 1.70
CA LEU A 50 -1.54 8.32 1.81
C LEU A 50 -2.33 7.24 1.05
N ARG A 51 -3.66 7.24 1.19
CA ARG A 51 -4.53 6.31 0.46
C ARG A 51 -4.42 6.50 -1.05
N LEU A 52 -4.53 7.73 -1.53
CA LEU A 52 -4.40 8.06 -2.95
C LEU A 52 -3.05 7.58 -3.51
N ARG A 53 -1.96 7.87 -2.79
CA ARG A 53 -0.62 7.44 -3.19
C ARG A 53 -0.51 5.91 -3.27
N ALA A 54 -1.11 5.20 -2.31
CA ALA A 54 -1.17 3.75 -2.36
C ALA A 54 -1.98 3.22 -3.54
N ASP A 55 -3.12 3.85 -3.87
CA ASP A 55 -3.97 3.44 -4.99
C ASP A 55 -3.25 3.53 -6.34
N PHE A 56 -2.27 4.45 -6.47
CA PHE A 56 -1.39 4.52 -7.65
C PHE A 56 -0.24 3.50 -7.62
N LEU A 57 0.45 3.35 -6.47
CA LEU A 57 1.67 2.55 -6.40
C LEU A 57 1.43 1.05 -6.29
N LEU A 58 0.32 0.63 -5.67
CA LEU A 58 0.05 -0.78 -5.43
C LEU A 58 -0.19 -1.58 -6.73
N PRO A 59 -0.99 -1.09 -7.70
CA PRO A 59 -1.18 -1.80 -8.97
C PRO A 59 0.10 -1.91 -9.79
N GLU A 60 0.90 -0.84 -9.86
CA GLU A 60 2.18 -0.84 -10.56
C GLU A 60 3.15 -1.87 -9.97
N ALA A 61 3.26 -1.89 -8.64
CA ALA A 61 4.13 -2.82 -7.95
C ALA A 61 3.68 -4.29 -8.13
N LEU A 62 2.37 -4.56 -8.09
CA LEU A 62 1.82 -5.89 -8.34
C LEU A 62 2.07 -6.37 -9.78
N ALA A 63 1.89 -5.48 -10.77
CA ALA A 63 2.14 -5.81 -12.18
C ALA A 63 3.61 -6.17 -12.43
N GLU A 64 4.54 -5.42 -11.83
CA GLU A 64 5.97 -5.69 -11.96
C GLU A 64 6.37 -6.98 -11.23
N MET A 65 5.78 -7.27 -10.06
CA MET A 65 5.96 -8.57 -9.38
C MET A 65 5.45 -9.73 -10.24
N GLU A 66 4.31 -9.58 -10.91
CA GLU A 66 3.78 -10.61 -11.82
C GLU A 66 4.72 -10.84 -13.01
N ARG A 67 5.23 -9.75 -13.61
CA ARG A 67 6.21 -9.80 -14.71
C ARG A 67 7.45 -10.59 -14.30
N LEU A 68 8.06 -10.25 -13.17
CA LEU A 68 9.24 -10.95 -12.64
C LEU A 68 8.95 -12.43 -12.33
N ALA A 69 7.78 -12.72 -11.75
CA ALA A 69 7.37 -14.09 -11.47
C ALA A 69 7.22 -14.92 -12.75
N ARG A 70 6.77 -14.30 -13.85
CA ARG A 70 6.67 -14.94 -15.16
C ARG A 70 8.06 -15.24 -15.75
N GLU A 71 8.97 -14.27 -15.74
CA GLU A 71 10.35 -14.44 -16.22
C GLU A 71 11.08 -15.56 -15.48
N VAL A 72 10.93 -15.64 -14.15
CA VAL A 72 11.54 -16.72 -13.36
C VAL A 72 10.98 -18.09 -13.73
N ARG A 73 9.69 -18.20 -14.07
CA ARG A 73 9.09 -19.46 -14.52
C ARG A 73 9.60 -19.86 -15.90
N GLU A 74 9.71 -18.90 -16.81
CA GLU A 74 10.20 -19.11 -18.17
C GLU A 74 11.68 -19.55 -18.17
N GLN A 75 12.54 -18.87 -17.40
CA GLN A 75 13.96 -19.24 -17.24
C GLN A 75 14.16 -20.61 -16.58
N ARG A 76 13.22 -21.07 -15.76
CA ARG A 76 13.24 -22.41 -15.16
C ARG A 76 12.68 -23.50 -16.07
N ALA A 77 11.99 -23.11 -17.14
CA ALA A 77 11.41 -24.02 -18.12
C ALA A 77 12.33 -24.24 -19.33
N GLU A 78 13.35 -23.39 -19.53
CA GLU A 78 14.45 -23.65 -20.46
C GLU A 78 15.49 -24.60 -19.81
N PRO A 79 15.83 -25.73 -20.46
CA PRO A 79 16.78 -26.73 -19.95
C PRO A 79 18.25 -26.31 -20.01
#